data_AF-A0A1G9EU21-F1
#
_entry.id   AF-A0A1G9EU21-F1
#
_cell.length_a   1.000
_cell.length_b   1.000
_cell.length_c   1.000
_cell.angle_alpha   90.00
_cell.angle_beta   90.00
_cell.angle_gamma   90.00
#
_symmetry.space_group_name_H-M   'P 1'
#
loop_
_entity.id
_entity.type
_entity.pdbx_description
1 polymer ?
#
loop_
_entity_poly.entity_id
_entity_poly.type
_entity_poly.pdbx_seq_one_letter_code
_entity_poly.pdbx_strand_id
1 'polypeptide(L)'
;MTPRTNDARGFAAFPPQRAGARFATTWWGRAWITAMEDTSLDQTLLRKGRAYAKTGRLGPITVSPGRIAAVAEHEYDTVVTVEQLGDDAWRRFLDQVAAQAGHIAALLDRDMPHDLVAAAEDAAVPLLPAVGDLMPECSCPDWGHPCVHAAALCYQASWLLDADPFVLLLMRGRGERRLVEELRRHGPWTGAAPADGPDAARAVPAGRAFAAEVPPLPDPPTFDAPFTAPALEPADGVDVAALAVLASSAAARARELALRGRLPELTEHQDHVRLAAEHGAGVLPEACAVEAWRHGGADGLDALETPWNPPARDLARARAHLEAAWEDDVPPALVAWRNRWTFGERQLRYGRDGRWYPFTRRGQEWWPAGPPERDPAALLT
;
A
#
# COMPACT_ATOMS: atom_id res chain seq x y z
N MET A 1 -40.98 9.76 14.87
CA MET A 1 -41.37 9.63 13.44
C MET A 1 -40.39 10.48 12.65
N THR A 2 -39.22 9.92 12.32
CA THR A 2 -38.13 10.61 11.64
C THR A 2 -38.53 10.83 10.18
N PRO A 3 -38.38 12.03 9.62
CA PRO A 3 -38.80 12.29 8.24
C PRO A 3 -38.02 11.38 7.29
N ARG A 4 -38.74 10.58 6.50
CA ARG A 4 -38.16 9.78 5.42
C ARG A 4 -37.62 10.75 4.37
N THR A 5 -36.33 11.07 4.44
CA THR A 5 -35.62 11.69 3.32
C THR A 5 -35.82 10.77 2.11
N ASN A 6 -36.40 11.31 1.03
CA ASN A 6 -36.68 10.56 -0.18
C ASN A 6 -35.36 10.31 -0.92
N ASP A 7 -34.59 9.31 -0.46
CA ASP A 7 -33.30 8.92 -1.05
C ASP A 7 -33.47 8.16 -2.39
N ALA A 8 -34.52 8.46 -3.16
CA ALA A 8 -34.74 7.82 -4.45
C ALA A 8 -33.75 8.33 -5.51
N ARG A 9 -33.13 7.41 -6.26
CA ARG A 9 -32.25 7.69 -7.41
C ARG A 9 -32.89 7.16 -8.69
N GLY A 10 -33.04 8.03 -9.68
CA GLY A 10 -33.49 7.66 -11.02
C GLY A 10 -32.31 7.40 -11.97
N PHE A 11 -32.41 6.37 -12.78
CA PHE A 11 -31.46 5.98 -13.81
C PHE A 11 -32.17 5.96 -15.15
N ALA A 12 -31.53 6.51 -16.19
CA ALA A 12 -32.08 6.49 -17.53
C ALA A 12 -32.31 5.04 -18.00
N ALA A 13 -33.30 4.85 -18.86
CA ALA A 13 -33.54 3.55 -19.51
C ALA A 13 -32.29 3.10 -20.25
N PHE A 14 -31.92 1.83 -20.10
CA PHE A 14 -30.79 1.28 -20.85
C PHE A 14 -31.14 1.14 -22.33
N PRO A 15 -30.26 1.55 -23.26
CA PRO A 15 -30.49 1.30 -24.68
C PRO A 15 -30.43 -0.20 -24.99
N PRO A 16 -30.93 -0.63 -26.16
CA PRO A 16 -30.75 -2.00 -26.63
C PRO A 16 -29.28 -2.43 -26.60
N GLN A 17 -29.02 -3.62 -26.07
CA GLN A 17 -27.69 -4.17 -25.88
C GLN A 17 -27.36 -5.23 -26.92
N ARG A 18 -26.06 -5.37 -27.23
CA ARG A 18 -25.56 -6.46 -28.09
C ARG A 18 -25.80 -7.83 -27.45
N ALA A 19 -25.95 -8.87 -28.28
CA ALA A 19 -26.20 -10.24 -27.82
C ALA A 19 -25.19 -10.73 -26.75
N GLY A 20 -23.91 -10.37 -26.91
CA GLY A 20 -22.82 -10.71 -25.97
C GLY A 20 -22.64 -9.78 -24.77
N ALA A 21 -23.56 -8.84 -24.50
CA ALA A 21 -23.48 -8.01 -23.30
C ALA A 21 -23.50 -8.89 -22.04
N ARG A 22 -22.54 -8.66 -21.14
CA ARG A 22 -22.40 -9.36 -19.87
C ARG A 22 -23.32 -8.70 -18.83
N PHE A 23 -23.81 -9.50 -17.91
CA PHE A 23 -24.44 -9.05 -16.67
C PHE A 23 -23.49 -9.38 -15.53
N ALA A 24 -23.53 -8.60 -14.45
CA ALA A 24 -22.76 -8.86 -13.24
C ALA A 24 -21.26 -9.11 -13.49
N THR A 25 -20.54 -8.09 -13.95
CA THR A 25 -19.08 -8.18 -14.09
C THR A 25 -18.34 -8.13 -12.76
N THR A 26 -18.96 -7.53 -11.74
CA THR A 26 -18.43 -7.45 -10.38
C THR A 26 -18.84 -8.67 -9.56
N TRP A 27 -18.16 -8.92 -8.43
CA TRP A 27 -18.51 -10.09 -7.60
C TRP A 27 -19.81 -9.89 -6.81
N TRP A 28 -20.11 -8.66 -6.39
CA TRP A 28 -21.37 -8.32 -5.72
C TRP A 28 -22.56 -8.29 -6.70
N GLY A 29 -22.34 -7.83 -7.94
CA GLY A 29 -23.32 -7.98 -9.02
C GLY A 29 -23.66 -9.44 -9.29
N ARG A 30 -22.67 -10.34 -9.18
CA ARG A 30 -22.88 -11.80 -9.35
C ARG A 30 -23.70 -12.36 -8.20
N ALA A 31 -23.38 -12.00 -6.95
CA ALA A 31 -24.17 -12.40 -5.79
C ALA A 31 -25.65 -11.98 -5.92
N TRP A 32 -25.90 -10.76 -6.43
CA TRP A 32 -27.27 -10.30 -6.74
C TRP A 32 -28.00 -11.19 -7.75
N ILE A 33 -27.36 -11.51 -8.88
CA ILE A 33 -27.96 -12.40 -9.88
C ILE A 33 -28.17 -13.79 -9.30
N THR A 34 -27.19 -14.33 -8.58
CA THR A 34 -27.28 -15.65 -7.94
C THR A 34 -28.47 -15.73 -7.00
N ALA A 35 -28.68 -14.74 -6.14
CA ALA A 35 -29.84 -14.66 -5.25
C ALA A 35 -31.18 -14.74 -6.03
N MET A 36 -31.27 -14.06 -7.16
CA MET A 36 -32.45 -14.10 -8.03
C MET A 36 -32.62 -15.46 -8.72
N GLU A 37 -31.56 -15.97 -9.35
CA GLU A 37 -31.60 -17.20 -10.15
C GLU A 37 -31.86 -18.43 -9.27
N ASP A 38 -31.29 -18.48 -8.06
CA ASP A 38 -31.48 -19.58 -7.10
C ASP A 38 -32.89 -19.59 -6.49
N THR A 39 -33.58 -18.45 -6.50
CA THR A 39 -34.99 -18.36 -6.05
C THR A 39 -35.96 -18.87 -7.12
N SER A 40 -35.56 -18.83 -8.39
CA SER A 40 -36.43 -19.16 -9.54
C SER A 40 -36.37 -20.64 -9.91
N LEU A 41 -37.53 -21.29 -9.93
CA LEU A 41 -37.65 -22.68 -10.38
C LEU A 41 -37.77 -22.84 -11.91
N ASP A 42 -38.05 -21.76 -12.65
CA ASP A 42 -38.23 -21.80 -14.11
C ASP A 42 -37.02 -21.21 -14.87
N GLN A 43 -36.13 -22.10 -15.31
CA GLN A 43 -34.94 -21.75 -16.09
C GLN A 43 -35.27 -21.18 -17.49
N THR A 44 -36.44 -21.46 -18.04
CA THR A 44 -36.88 -20.95 -19.33
C THR A 44 -37.28 -19.49 -19.21
N LEU A 45 -38.03 -19.13 -18.16
CA LEU A 45 -38.36 -17.73 -17.86
C LEU A 45 -37.11 -16.91 -17.58
N LEU A 46 -36.14 -17.42 -16.83
CA LEU A 46 -34.85 -16.73 -16.63
C LEU A 46 -34.10 -16.48 -17.96
N ARG A 47 -34.10 -17.45 -18.86
CA ARG A 47 -33.46 -17.30 -20.19
C ARG A 47 -34.18 -16.23 -21.03
N LYS A 48 -35.51 -16.18 -20.99
CA LYS A 48 -36.31 -15.13 -21.64
C LYS A 48 -36.09 -13.76 -20.99
N GLY A 49 -36.02 -13.69 -19.65
CA GLY A 49 -35.71 -12.47 -18.90
C GLY A 49 -34.35 -11.88 -19.26
N ARG A 50 -33.31 -12.72 -19.35
CA ARG A 50 -31.98 -12.31 -19.84
C ARG A 50 -32.02 -11.72 -21.25
N ALA A 51 -32.77 -12.34 -22.15
CA ALA A 51 -32.94 -11.83 -23.50
C ALA A 51 -33.70 -10.49 -23.49
N TYR A 52 -34.78 -10.41 -22.70
CA TYR A 52 -35.62 -9.22 -22.59
C TYR A 52 -34.85 -8.02 -22.01
N ALA A 53 -34.03 -8.21 -20.99
CA ALA A 53 -33.19 -7.17 -20.39
C ALA A 53 -32.27 -6.46 -21.39
N LYS A 54 -31.93 -7.12 -22.51
CA LYS A 54 -31.08 -6.57 -23.58
C LYS A 54 -31.87 -5.82 -24.66
N THR A 55 -33.20 -5.83 -24.63
CA THR A 55 -34.03 -5.26 -25.70
C THR A 55 -34.18 -3.74 -25.64
N GLY A 56 -33.86 -3.12 -24.50
CA GLY A 56 -34.12 -1.69 -24.26
C GLY A 56 -35.60 -1.35 -24.04
N ARG A 57 -36.43 -2.34 -23.66
CA ARG A 57 -37.88 -2.18 -23.42
C ARG A 57 -38.27 -1.94 -21.97
N LEU A 58 -37.29 -1.91 -21.06
CA LEU A 58 -37.49 -1.42 -19.70
C LEU A 58 -37.28 0.09 -19.71
N GLY A 59 -38.22 0.82 -19.11
CA GLY A 59 -38.12 2.26 -18.91
C GLY A 59 -37.05 2.66 -17.89
N PRO A 60 -37.01 3.94 -17.50
CA PRO A 60 -36.11 4.42 -16.46
C PRO A 60 -36.26 3.61 -15.16
N ILE A 61 -35.13 3.30 -14.53
CA ILE A 61 -35.10 2.54 -13.27
C ILE A 61 -35.04 3.51 -12.11
N THR A 62 -35.91 3.33 -11.12
CA THR A 62 -35.86 4.07 -9.85
C THR A 62 -35.43 3.12 -8.73
N VAL A 63 -34.37 3.49 -8.02
CA VAL A 63 -33.89 2.77 -6.83
C VAL A 63 -34.17 3.61 -5.60
N SER A 64 -34.71 3.00 -4.56
CA SER A 64 -35.02 3.62 -3.28
C SER A 64 -34.81 2.60 -2.15
N PRO A 65 -34.83 3.02 -0.88
CA PRO A 65 -34.77 2.09 0.25
C PRO A 65 -35.77 0.92 0.11
N GLY A 66 -35.22 -0.29 0.00
CA GLY A 66 -35.94 -1.56 -0.13
C GLY A 66 -36.61 -1.82 -1.47
N ARG A 67 -36.40 -0.99 -2.51
CA ARG A 67 -37.20 -1.08 -3.74
C ARG A 67 -36.46 -0.62 -4.99
N ILE A 68 -36.50 -1.47 -6.02
CA ILE A 68 -36.15 -1.15 -7.41
C ILE A 68 -37.43 -1.19 -8.24
N ALA A 69 -37.66 -0.21 -9.12
CA ALA A 69 -38.83 -0.22 -9.99
C ALA A 69 -38.54 0.32 -11.38
N ALA A 70 -39.26 -0.20 -12.37
CA ALA A 70 -39.30 0.28 -13.74
C ALA A 70 -40.65 -0.05 -14.36
N VAL A 71 -40.97 0.58 -15.50
CA VAL A 71 -42.12 0.22 -16.32
C VAL A 71 -41.63 -0.60 -17.51
N ALA A 72 -42.17 -1.81 -17.70
CA ALA A 72 -41.91 -2.65 -18.85
C ALA A 72 -42.99 -2.46 -19.93
N GLU A 73 -42.60 -2.47 -21.20
CA GLU A 73 -43.51 -2.32 -22.36
C GLU A 73 -44.36 -1.03 -22.35
N HIS A 74 -44.00 -0.05 -21.51
CA HIS A 74 -44.75 1.18 -21.27
C HIS A 74 -46.10 0.99 -20.56
N GLU A 75 -46.38 -0.17 -19.97
CA GLU A 75 -47.65 -0.45 -19.29
C GLU A 75 -47.52 -1.26 -18.00
N TYR A 76 -46.51 -2.15 -17.89
CA TYR A 76 -46.38 -3.03 -16.73
C TYR A 76 -45.46 -2.44 -15.66
N ASP A 77 -46.03 -2.09 -14.51
CA ASP A 77 -45.28 -1.74 -13.32
C ASP A 77 -44.54 -2.97 -12.81
N THR A 78 -43.21 -2.90 -12.83
CA THR A 78 -42.32 -3.97 -12.41
C THR A 78 -41.49 -3.50 -11.22
N VAL A 79 -41.52 -4.26 -10.14
CA VAL A 79 -40.90 -3.91 -8.86
C VAL A 79 -40.10 -5.10 -8.35
N VAL A 80 -38.94 -4.83 -7.76
CA VAL A 80 -38.18 -5.81 -6.97
C VAL A 80 -37.99 -5.21 -5.59
N THR A 81 -38.55 -5.87 -4.59
CA THR A 81 -38.42 -5.49 -3.18
C THR A 81 -37.27 -6.25 -2.54
N VAL A 82 -36.53 -5.57 -1.69
CA VAL A 82 -35.41 -6.10 -0.91
C VAL A 82 -35.58 -5.68 0.54
N GLU A 83 -35.26 -6.59 1.47
CA GLU A 83 -35.27 -6.27 2.89
C GLU A 83 -34.24 -5.18 3.21
N GLN A 84 -34.68 -4.15 3.94
CA GLN A 84 -33.80 -3.09 4.43
C GLN A 84 -33.12 -3.54 5.72
N LEU A 85 -31.87 -3.14 5.90
CA LEU A 85 -31.18 -3.31 7.16
C LEU A 85 -31.78 -2.36 8.20
N GLY A 86 -32.02 -2.87 9.40
CA GLY A 86 -32.43 -2.07 10.56
C GLY A 86 -31.30 -1.15 11.05
N ASP A 87 -31.62 -0.18 11.91
CA ASP A 87 -30.65 0.81 12.38
C ASP A 87 -29.46 0.19 13.14
N ASP A 88 -29.68 -0.89 13.90
CA ASP A 88 -28.60 -1.60 14.60
C ASP A 88 -27.72 -2.42 13.65
N ALA A 89 -28.27 -2.96 12.56
CA ALA A 89 -27.49 -3.61 11.51
C ALA A 89 -26.65 -2.57 10.74
N TRP A 90 -27.22 -1.40 10.45
CA TRP A 90 -26.48 -0.27 9.86
C TRP A 90 -25.35 0.22 10.76
N ARG A 91 -25.56 0.31 12.07
CA ARG A 91 -24.51 0.71 13.02
C ARG A 91 -23.35 -0.28 12.99
N ARG A 92 -23.64 -1.58 13.08
CA ARG A 92 -22.61 -2.64 12.99
C ARG A 92 -21.87 -2.61 11.65
N PHE A 93 -22.56 -2.38 10.55
CA PHE A 93 -21.93 -2.23 9.23
C PHE A 93 -20.98 -1.03 9.17
N LEU A 94 -21.43 0.13 9.67
CA LEU A 94 -20.60 1.33 9.75
C LEU A 94 -19.35 1.12 10.59
N ASP A 95 -19.46 0.38 11.70
CA ASP A 95 -18.31 0.00 12.53
C ASP A 95 -17.29 -0.84 11.73
N GLN A 96 -17.74 -1.78 10.88
CA GLN A 96 -16.85 -2.57 10.01
C GLN A 96 -16.18 -1.73 8.92
N VAL A 97 -16.92 -0.79 8.32
CA VAL A 97 -16.34 0.14 7.35
C VAL A 97 -15.30 1.05 8.02
N ALA A 98 -15.58 1.54 9.23
CA ALA A 98 -14.68 2.43 9.97
C ALA A 98 -13.47 1.72 10.58
N ALA A 99 -13.52 0.39 10.75
CA ALA A 99 -12.43 -0.40 11.32
C ALA A 99 -11.14 -0.34 10.49
N GLN A 100 -11.23 -0.08 9.18
CA GLN A 100 -10.08 0.02 8.28
C GLN A 100 -10.27 1.16 7.27
N ALA A 101 -9.31 2.09 7.21
CA ALA A 101 -9.35 3.21 6.25
C ALA A 101 -9.44 2.75 4.78
N GLY A 102 -8.90 1.56 4.47
CA GLY A 102 -8.98 0.93 3.15
C GLY A 102 -10.41 0.63 2.71
N HIS A 103 -11.31 0.24 3.62
CA HIS A 103 -12.72 -0.02 3.29
C HIS A 103 -13.43 1.26 2.83
N ILE A 104 -13.18 2.39 3.50
CA ILE A 104 -13.77 3.68 3.13
C ILE A 104 -13.26 4.10 1.75
N ALA A 105 -11.94 4.02 1.52
CA ALA A 105 -11.34 4.39 0.24
C ALA A 105 -11.91 3.55 -0.91
N ALA A 106 -11.97 2.22 -0.75
CA ALA A 106 -12.49 1.32 -1.76
C ALA A 106 -13.98 1.61 -2.10
N LEU A 107 -14.83 1.84 -1.10
CA LEU A 107 -16.22 2.21 -1.34
C LEU A 107 -16.33 3.51 -2.14
N LEU A 108 -15.55 4.53 -1.80
CA LEU A 108 -15.52 5.81 -2.54
C LEU A 108 -15.06 5.63 -3.99
N ASP A 109 -14.15 4.67 -4.23
CA ASP A 109 -13.67 4.27 -5.56
C ASP A 109 -14.65 3.32 -6.30
N ARG A 110 -15.87 3.15 -5.77
CA ARG A 110 -16.94 2.30 -6.33
C ARG A 110 -16.61 0.81 -6.34
N ASP A 111 -15.79 0.37 -5.40
CA ASP A 111 -15.51 -1.04 -5.16
C ASP A 111 -16.18 -1.54 -3.88
N MET A 112 -16.57 -2.82 -3.86
CA MET A 112 -17.05 -3.50 -2.66
C MET A 112 -15.99 -4.53 -2.24
N PRO A 113 -15.19 -4.27 -1.18
CA PRO A 113 -14.17 -5.20 -0.73
C PRO A 113 -14.77 -6.52 -0.22
N HIS A 114 -14.13 -7.65 -0.57
CA HIS A 114 -14.55 -8.98 -0.11
C HIS A 114 -14.45 -9.14 1.40
N ASP A 115 -13.36 -8.65 1.98
CA ASP A 115 -13.09 -8.65 3.41
C ASP A 115 -14.09 -7.77 4.19
N LEU A 116 -14.50 -6.61 3.64
CA LEU A 116 -15.56 -5.81 4.25
C LEU A 116 -16.88 -6.59 4.35
N VAL A 117 -17.29 -7.29 3.29
CA VAL A 117 -18.55 -8.05 3.31
C VAL A 117 -18.44 -9.26 4.24
N ALA A 118 -17.30 -9.96 4.25
CA ALA A 118 -17.06 -11.05 5.21
C ALA A 118 -17.15 -10.55 6.66
N ALA A 119 -16.52 -9.41 6.97
CA ALA A 119 -16.60 -8.81 8.30
C ALA A 119 -18.04 -8.35 8.66
N ALA A 120 -18.80 -7.87 7.68
CA ALA A 120 -20.21 -7.54 7.88
C ALA A 120 -21.06 -8.78 8.18
N GLU A 121 -20.82 -9.89 7.47
CA GLU A 121 -21.48 -11.18 7.71
C GLU A 121 -21.15 -11.73 9.10
N ASP A 122 -19.87 -11.70 9.52
CA ASP A 122 -19.42 -12.07 10.87
C ASP A 122 -20.09 -11.21 11.95
N ALA A 123 -20.35 -9.93 11.64
CA ALA A 123 -21.11 -9.01 12.48
C ALA A 123 -22.64 -9.20 12.38
N ALA A 124 -23.12 -10.26 11.73
CA ALA A 124 -24.53 -10.56 11.47
C ALA A 124 -25.28 -9.42 10.76
N VAL A 125 -24.65 -8.88 9.71
CA VAL A 125 -25.22 -7.92 8.76
C VAL A 125 -25.25 -8.57 7.37
N PRO A 126 -26.41 -9.11 6.93
CA PRO A 126 -26.55 -9.73 5.62
C PRO A 126 -26.64 -8.65 4.53
N LEU A 127 -25.48 -8.16 4.07
CA LEU A 127 -25.43 -7.05 3.12
C LEU A 127 -25.91 -7.46 1.72
N LEU A 128 -25.39 -8.58 1.21
CA LEU A 128 -25.78 -9.14 -0.08
C LEU A 128 -27.08 -9.94 0.06
N PRO A 129 -27.97 -9.94 -0.95
CA PRO A 129 -29.16 -10.78 -0.90
C PRO A 129 -28.80 -12.26 -1.01
N ALA A 130 -29.56 -13.08 -0.30
CA ALA A 130 -29.55 -14.53 -0.40
C ALA A 130 -30.77 -15.04 -1.19
N VAL A 131 -30.87 -16.36 -1.35
CA VAL A 131 -32.04 -17.02 -1.93
C VAL A 131 -33.32 -16.64 -1.15
N GLY A 132 -34.35 -16.18 -1.86
CA GLY A 132 -35.61 -15.73 -1.29
C GLY A 132 -35.65 -14.26 -0.85
N ASP A 133 -34.52 -13.55 -0.78
CA ASP A 133 -34.48 -12.16 -0.31
C ASP A 133 -35.02 -11.16 -1.34
N LEU A 134 -34.98 -11.53 -2.63
CA LEU A 134 -35.51 -10.70 -3.70
C LEU A 134 -36.97 -11.06 -3.93
N MET A 135 -37.85 -10.09 -3.77
CA MET A 135 -39.29 -10.24 -3.95
C MET A 135 -39.75 -9.50 -5.23
N PRO A 136 -39.73 -10.18 -6.39
CA PRO A 136 -40.18 -9.62 -7.67
C PRO A 136 -41.70 -9.58 -7.78
N GLU A 137 -42.24 -8.43 -8.16
CA GLU A 137 -43.66 -8.18 -8.43
C GLU A 137 -43.81 -7.49 -9.79
N CYS A 138 -44.80 -7.89 -10.58
CA CYS A 138 -45.10 -7.26 -11.86
C CYS A 138 -46.61 -7.27 -12.11
N SER A 139 -47.16 -6.22 -12.70
CA SER A 139 -48.58 -6.14 -13.08
C SER A 139 -48.92 -6.90 -14.38
N CYS A 140 -47.97 -7.61 -14.99
CA CYS A 140 -48.22 -8.41 -16.19
C CYS A 140 -49.11 -9.62 -15.89
N PRO A 141 -49.88 -10.14 -16.86
CA PRO A 141 -50.76 -11.30 -16.67
C PRO A 141 -50.02 -12.66 -16.54
N ASP A 142 -48.68 -12.67 -16.58
CA ASP A 142 -47.86 -13.88 -16.41
C ASP A 142 -47.71 -14.23 -14.92
N TRP A 143 -47.88 -15.51 -14.59
CA TRP A 143 -47.82 -16.06 -13.24
C TRP A 143 -46.44 -16.63 -12.88
N GLY A 144 -45.44 -16.43 -13.74
CA GLY A 144 -44.06 -16.78 -13.44
C GLY A 144 -43.49 -15.99 -12.26
N HIS A 145 -42.66 -16.65 -11.43
CA HIS A 145 -42.00 -16.04 -10.27
C HIS A 145 -40.48 -16.26 -10.33
N PRO A 146 -39.69 -15.25 -10.77
CA PRO A 146 -40.11 -14.00 -11.42
C PRO A 146 -40.67 -14.21 -12.84
N CYS A 147 -41.54 -13.31 -13.29
CA CYS A 147 -41.94 -13.22 -14.69
C CYS A 147 -40.78 -12.68 -15.55
N VAL A 148 -40.93 -12.68 -16.88
CA VAL A 148 -39.89 -12.20 -17.81
C VAL A 148 -39.47 -10.74 -17.51
N HIS A 149 -40.42 -9.87 -17.16
CA HIS A 149 -40.15 -8.46 -16.89
C HIS A 149 -39.41 -8.25 -15.57
N ALA A 150 -39.84 -8.91 -14.50
CA ALA A 150 -39.19 -8.80 -13.19
C ALA A 150 -37.79 -9.43 -13.20
N ALA A 151 -37.62 -10.58 -13.88
CA ALA A 151 -36.30 -11.16 -14.12
C ALA A 151 -35.41 -10.18 -14.89
N ALA A 152 -35.95 -9.54 -15.94
CA ALA A 152 -35.21 -8.55 -16.72
C ALA A 152 -34.79 -7.33 -15.89
N LEU A 153 -35.64 -6.85 -14.98
CA LEU A 153 -35.30 -5.78 -14.06
C LEU A 153 -34.16 -6.19 -13.13
N CYS A 154 -34.18 -7.40 -12.57
CA CYS A 154 -33.07 -7.93 -11.77
C CYS A 154 -31.75 -7.99 -12.56
N TYR A 155 -31.80 -8.40 -13.83
CA TYR A 155 -30.61 -8.40 -14.68
C TYR A 155 -30.09 -6.99 -14.98
N GLN A 156 -30.96 -6.02 -15.28
CA GLN A 156 -30.51 -4.63 -15.48
C GLN A 156 -30.03 -3.97 -14.19
N ALA A 157 -30.60 -4.32 -13.04
CA ALA A 157 -30.10 -3.89 -11.74
C ALA A 157 -28.65 -4.32 -11.49
N SER A 158 -28.22 -5.47 -12.03
CA SER A 158 -26.82 -5.88 -11.94
C SER A 158 -25.86 -4.91 -12.65
N TRP A 159 -26.28 -4.23 -13.72
CA TRP A 159 -25.45 -3.19 -14.37
C TRP A 159 -25.34 -1.93 -13.52
N LEU A 160 -26.41 -1.58 -12.80
CA LEU A 160 -26.36 -0.47 -11.85
C LEU A 160 -25.42 -0.79 -10.69
N LEU A 161 -25.49 -2.02 -10.18
CA LEU A 161 -24.61 -2.53 -9.12
C LEU A 161 -23.16 -2.59 -9.59
N ASP A 162 -22.89 -3.08 -10.81
CA ASP A 162 -21.56 -3.14 -11.40
C ASP A 162 -20.90 -1.74 -11.52
N ALA A 163 -21.71 -0.70 -11.74
CA ALA A 163 -21.23 0.66 -11.87
C ALA A 163 -21.06 1.39 -10.54
N ASP A 164 -21.88 1.08 -9.53
CA ASP A 164 -21.90 1.80 -8.26
C ASP A 164 -22.44 0.91 -7.11
N PRO A 165 -21.58 0.41 -6.19
CA PRO A 165 -22.01 -0.42 -5.07
C PRO A 165 -22.91 0.35 -4.07
N PHE A 166 -22.93 1.68 -4.08
CA PHE A 166 -23.88 2.45 -3.25
C PHE A 166 -25.33 2.23 -3.66
N VAL A 167 -25.59 1.70 -4.87
CA VAL A 167 -26.94 1.29 -5.26
C VAL A 167 -27.42 0.13 -4.36
N LEU A 168 -26.55 -0.82 -3.99
CA LEU A 168 -26.88 -1.87 -3.02
C LEU A 168 -27.18 -1.28 -1.63
N LEU A 169 -26.31 -0.37 -1.17
CA LEU A 169 -26.45 0.28 0.14
C LEU A 169 -27.75 1.09 0.24
N LEU A 170 -28.11 1.75 -0.87
CA LEU A 170 -29.38 2.44 -0.99
C LEU A 170 -30.56 1.48 -0.88
N MET A 171 -30.55 0.35 -1.60
CA MET A 171 -31.60 -0.67 -1.47
C MET A 171 -31.67 -1.22 -0.04
N ARG A 172 -30.54 -1.36 0.64
CA ARG A 172 -30.48 -1.78 2.05
C ARG A 172 -30.86 -0.68 3.06
N GLY A 173 -31.14 0.54 2.59
CA GLY A 173 -31.81 1.58 3.39
C GLY A 173 -31.02 2.86 3.65
N ARG A 174 -29.76 2.99 3.21
CA ARG A 174 -28.97 4.23 3.36
C ARG A 174 -28.47 4.74 2.01
N GLY A 175 -28.88 5.95 1.63
CA GLY A 175 -28.32 6.64 0.49
C GLY A 175 -26.86 7.09 0.72
N GLU A 176 -26.12 7.25 -0.38
CA GLU A 176 -24.69 7.62 -0.39
C GLU A 176 -24.39 8.85 0.46
N ARG A 177 -25.14 9.94 0.31
CA ARG A 177 -24.91 11.19 1.05
C ARG A 177 -24.97 10.97 2.56
N ARG A 178 -25.99 10.26 3.02
CA ARG A 178 -26.18 9.94 4.44
C ARG A 178 -25.09 9.01 4.93
N LEU A 179 -24.75 7.98 4.17
CA LEU A 179 -23.73 7.01 4.54
C LEU A 179 -22.35 7.68 4.68
N VAL A 180 -21.97 8.50 3.70
CA VAL A 180 -20.73 9.28 3.76
C VAL A 180 -20.75 10.15 5.01
N GLU A 181 -21.81 10.92 5.26
CA GLU A 181 -21.91 11.77 6.45
C GLU A 181 -21.81 10.98 7.77
N GLU A 182 -22.44 9.81 7.86
CA GLU A 182 -22.36 8.93 9.03
C GLU A 182 -20.93 8.38 9.21
N LEU A 183 -20.22 8.00 8.14
CA LEU A 183 -18.83 7.57 8.19
C LEU A 183 -17.88 8.69 8.66
N ARG A 184 -18.12 9.94 8.24
CA ARG A 184 -17.38 11.11 8.75
C ARG A 184 -17.53 11.29 10.25
N ARG A 185 -18.70 10.92 10.80
CA ARG A 185 -19.03 11.04 12.23
C ARG A 185 -18.56 9.83 13.05
N HIS A 186 -18.51 8.63 12.45
CA HIS A 186 -18.24 7.37 13.16
C HIS A 186 -16.76 6.99 13.28
N GLY A 187 -15.88 7.48 12.42
CA GLY A 187 -14.45 7.18 12.49
C GLY A 187 -13.61 8.35 13.05
N PRO A 188 -12.36 8.09 13.49
CA PRO A 188 -11.30 9.09 13.44
C PRO A 188 -10.93 9.30 11.96
N TRP A 189 -11.91 9.74 11.16
CA TRP A 189 -11.65 10.23 9.82
C TRP A 189 -10.94 11.58 10.00
N THR A 190 -9.63 11.54 10.15
CA THR A 190 -8.76 12.66 9.82
C THR A 190 -8.66 12.76 8.29
N GLY A 191 -9.76 12.66 7.55
CA GLY A 191 -9.90 13.51 6.39
C GLY A 191 -9.98 14.90 6.98
N ALA A 192 -8.81 15.53 7.17
CA ALA A 192 -8.62 16.72 7.98
C ALA A 192 -9.91 17.55 7.95
N ALA A 193 -10.63 17.59 9.08
CA ALA A 193 -11.65 18.60 9.25
C ALA A 193 -11.01 19.90 8.77
N PRO A 194 -11.64 20.68 7.87
CA PRO A 194 -11.04 21.94 7.43
C PRO A 194 -10.66 22.64 8.72
N ALA A 195 -9.36 22.85 8.91
CA ALA A 195 -8.88 23.35 10.17
C ALA A 195 -9.56 24.71 10.35
N ASP A 196 -10.53 24.82 11.25
CA ASP A 196 -11.26 26.08 11.55
C ASP A 196 -10.32 27.17 12.12
N GLY A 197 -9.01 26.94 12.06
CA GLY A 197 -7.99 27.95 12.17
C GLY A 197 -7.89 28.84 10.92
N PRO A 198 -7.00 29.85 10.97
CA PRO A 198 -6.83 30.85 9.90
C PRO A 198 -6.46 30.27 8.51
N ASP A 199 -6.14 28.98 8.43
CA ASP A 199 -5.78 28.28 7.20
C ASP A 199 -7.00 27.79 6.39
N ALA A 200 -8.18 27.57 7.01
CA ALA A 200 -9.41 27.26 6.28
C ALA A 200 -9.84 28.39 5.34
N ALA A 201 -9.54 29.64 5.69
CA ALA A 201 -9.78 30.81 4.83
C ALA A 201 -8.87 30.85 3.59
N ARG A 202 -7.78 30.06 3.59
CA ARG A 202 -6.83 29.93 2.47
C ARG A 202 -7.02 28.63 1.68
N ALA A 203 -7.87 27.72 2.13
CA ALA A 203 -8.11 26.46 1.46
C ALA A 203 -8.82 26.67 0.11
N VAL A 204 -8.31 26.03 -0.94
CA VAL A 204 -8.90 26.05 -2.28
C VAL A 204 -9.57 24.69 -2.54
N PRO A 205 -10.80 24.64 -3.08
CA PRO A 205 -11.46 23.37 -3.43
C PRO A 205 -10.56 22.51 -4.33
N ALA A 206 -10.43 21.22 -4.03
CA ALA A 206 -9.51 20.31 -4.71
C ALA A 206 -9.69 20.31 -6.25
N GLY A 207 -10.93 20.34 -6.75
CA GLY A 207 -11.19 20.43 -8.19
C GLY A 207 -10.69 21.73 -8.83
N ARG A 208 -10.68 22.84 -8.10
CA ARG A 208 -10.14 24.13 -8.56
C ARG A 208 -8.62 24.18 -8.46
N ALA A 209 -8.02 23.55 -7.44
CA ALA A 209 -6.58 23.38 -7.35
C ALA A 209 -6.04 22.48 -8.47
N PHE A 210 -6.74 21.40 -8.79
CA PHE A 210 -6.37 20.47 -9.86
C PHE A 210 -6.52 21.08 -11.26
N ALA A 211 -7.53 21.94 -11.45
CA ALA A 211 -7.74 22.66 -12.71
C ALA A 211 -6.83 23.91 -12.87
N ALA A 212 -6.07 24.27 -11.84
CA ALA A 212 -5.13 25.38 -11.92
C ALA A 212 -3.94 25.01 -12.81
N GLU A 213 -3.40 25.99 -13.52
CA GLU A 213 -2.20 25.81 -14.31
C GLU A 213 -1.04 25.46 -13.35
N VAL A 214 -0.43 24.30 -13.55
CA VAL A 214 0.63 23.81 -12.66
C VAL A 214 1.83 24.75 -12.83
N PRO A 215 2.27 25.46 -11.77
CA PRO A 215 3.46 26.28 -11.87
C PRO A 215 4.66 25.39 -12.23
N PRO A 216 5.68 25.92 -12.91
CA PRO A 216 6.91 25.17 -13.14
C PRO A 216 7.43 24.66 -11.80
N LEU A 217 7.93 23.42 -11.79
CA LEU A 217 8.54 22.85 -10.60
C LEU A 217 9.62 23.80 -10.08
N PRO A 218 9.71 24.02 -8.75
CA PRO A 218 10.81 24.79 -8.21
C PRO A 218 12.13 24.15 -8.64
N ASP A 219 13.15 24.99 -8.84
CA ASP A 219 14.50 24.48 -9.07
C ASP A 219 14.87 23.51 -7.95
N PRO A 220 15.55 22.39 -8.27
CA PRO A 220 15.97 21.44 -7.26
C PRO A 220 16.78 22.17 -6.18
N PRO A 221 16.55 21.85 -4.89
CA PRO A 221 17.28 22.51 -3.82
C PRO A 221 18.78 22.31 -4.01
N THR A 222 19.56 23.34 -3.72
CA THR A 222 21.02 23.24 -3.75
C THR A 222 21.47 22.16 -2.80
N PHE A 223 22.43 21.34 -3.22
CA PHE A 223 22.91 20.20 -2.43
C PHE A 223 23.41 20.59 -1.04
N ASP A 224 23.81 21.84 -0.82
CA ASP A 224 24.44 22.30 0.43
C ASP A 224 23.47 22.77 1.52
N ALA A 225 22.16 22.59 1.34
CA ALA A 225 21.19 22.90 2.39
C ALA A 225 21.38 21.94 3.58
N PRO A 226 21.58 22.45 4.82
CA PRO A 226 21.64 21.61 6.00
C PRO A 226 20.25 21.01 6.28
N PHE A 227 20.20 19.70 6.53
CA PHE A 227 18.97 19.05 6.98
C PHE A 227 18.71 19.39 8.45
N THR A 228 17.49 19.84 8.75
CA THR A 228 17.00 19.99 10.11
C THR A 228 15.85 19.00 10.29
N ALA A 229 16.01 18.05 11.21
CA ALA A 229 14.94 17.11 11.52
C ALA A 229 13.70 17.87 12.03
N PRO A 230 12.48 17.46 11.63
CA PRO A 230 11.27 18.06 12.16
C PRO A 230 11.21 17.86 13.68
N ALA A 231 10.69 18.87 14.39
CA ALA A 231 10.36 18.70 15.81
C ALA A 231 9.18 17.73 15.91
N LEU A 232 9.39 16.62 16.61
CA LEU A 232 8.39 15.57 16.80
C LEU A 232 7.97 15.55 18.26
N GLU A 233 6.67 15.52 18.50
CA GLU A 233 6.11 15.39 19.83
C GLU A 233 6.32 13.95 20.36
N PRO A 234 6.67 13.77 21.65
CA PRO A 234 6.78 12.45 22.25
C PRO A 234 5.45 11.67 22.19
N ALA A 235 5.54 10.37 21.93
CA ALA A 235 4.42 9.44 21.96
C ALA A 235 4.83 8.13 22.66
N ASP A 236 3.87 7.46 23.30
CA ASP A 236 4.12 6.21 24.02
C ASP A 236 4.71 5.14 23.09
N GLY A 237 5.84 4.56 23.50
CA GLY A 237 6.56 3.54 22.73
C GLY A 237 7.40 4.07 21.56
N VAL A 238 7.50 5.39 21.38
CA VAL A 238 8.29 6.01 20.29
C VAL A 238 9.51 6.72 20.86
N ASP A 239 10.70 6.28 20.46
CA ASP A 239 11.95 7.00 20.73
C ASP A 239 12.13 8.12 19.68
N VAL A 240 11.77 9.34 20.08
CA VAL A 240 11.89 10.54 19.22
C VAL A 240 13.34 10.85 18.85
N ALA A 241 14.30 10.57 19.72
CA ALA A 241 15.71 10.80 19.44
C ALA A 241 16.22 9.83 18.38
N ALA A 242 15.85 8.55 18.48
CA ALA A 242 16.13 7.56 17.44
C ALA A 242 15.48 7.93 16.11
N LEU A 243 14.25 8.45 16.14
CA LEU A 243 13.55 8.89 14.93
C LEU A 243 14.22 10.11 14.26
N ALA A 244 14.73 11.06 15.04
CA ALA A 244 15.51 12.18 14.52
C ALA A 244 16.83 11.72 13.87
N VAL A 245 17.48 10.69 14.42
CA VAL A 245 18.65 10.04 13.83
C VAL A 245 18.29 9.37 12.50
N LEU A 246 17.20 8.60 12.45
CA LEU A 246 16.74 7.96 11.22
C LEU A 246 16.38 8.98 10.13
N ALA A 247 15.73 10.10 10.50
CA ALA A 247 15.41 11.18 9.57
C ALA A 247 16.68 11.83 9.00
N SER A 248 17.69 12.07 9.83
CA SER A 248 18.98 12.63 9.41
C SER A 248 19.74 11.68 8.47
N SER A 249 19.76 10.40 8.79
CA SER A 249 20.33 9.33 7.96
C SER A 249 19.62 9.22 6.60
N ALA A 250 18.29 9.25 6.59
CA ALA A 250 17.51 9.24 5.35
C ALA A 250 17.80 10.45 4.45
N ALA A 251 17.92 11.65 5.03
CA ALA A 251 18.28 12.86 4.30
C ALA A 251 19.69 12.77 3.69
N ALA A 252 20.68 12.27 4.45
CA ALA A 252 22.04 12.06 3.95
C ALA A 252 22.06 11.04 2.78
N ARG A 253 21.34 9.93 2.90
CA ARG A 253 21.22 8.92 1.82
C ARG A 253 20.51 9.48 0.59
N ALA A 254 19.44 10.26 0.76
CA ALA A 254 18.75 10.90 -0.36
C ALA A 254 19.69 11.86 -1.11
N ARG A 255 20.52 12.63 -0.39
CA ARG A 255 21.55 13.49 -0.99
C ARG A 255 22.58 12.68 -1.77
N GLU A 256 23.07 11.57 -1.21
CA GLU A 256 24.00 10.68 -1.94
C GLU A 256 23.38 10.09 -3.20
N LEU A 257 22.12 9.63 -3.12
CA LEU A 257 21.37 9.11 -4.26
C LEU A 257 21.25 10.17 -5.36
N ALA A 258 20.90 11.40 -5.00
CA ALA A 258 20.77 12.50 -5.95
C ALA A 258 22.11 12.86 -6.63
N LEU A 259 23.23 12.79 -5.89
CA LEU A 259 24.56 13.10 -6.42
C LEU A 259 25.14 11.97 -7.28
N ARG A 260 24.94 10.71 -6.89
CA ARG A 260 25.58 9.53 -7.51
C ARG A 260 24.67 8.75 -8.44
N GLY A 261 23.36 9.02 -8.42
CA GLY A 261 22.33 8.29 -9.17
C GLY A 261 22.06 6.87 -8.67
N ARG A 262 22.75 6.42 -7.62
CA ARG A 262 22.58 5.09 -7.02
C ARG A 262 23.01 5.10 -5.56
N LEU A 263 22.40 4.22 -4.77
CA LEU A 263 22.84 3.89 -3.42
C LEU A 263 23.30 2.43 -3.38
N PRO A 264 24.37 2.11 -2.63
CA PRO A 264 24.70 0.72 -2.35
C PRO A 264 23.58 0.10 -1.49
N GLU A 265 23.21 -1.14 -1.84
CA GLU A 265 22.37 -1.97 -0.97
C GLU A 265 23.23 -2.45 0.20
N LEU A 266 22.69 -2.30 1.42
CA LEU A 266 23.32 -2.73 2.66
C LEU A 266 22.48 -3.83 3.28
N THR A 267 23.14 -4.81 3.90
CA THR A 267 22.46 -5.76 4.79
C THR A 267 22.00 -5.05 6.07
N GLU A 268 21.07 -5.66 6.80
CA GLU A 268 20.59 -5.11 8.09
C GLU A 268 21.75 -4.88 9.07
N HIS A 269 22.70 -5.82 9.15
CA HIS A 269 23.92 -5.70 9.95
C HIS A 269 24.79 -4.51 9.52
N GLN A 270 25.03 -4.36 8.21
CA GLN A 270 25.81 -3.24 7.67
C GLN A 270 25.12 -1.89 7.95
N ASP A 271 23.79 -1.82 7.84
CA ASP A 271 23.04 -0.60 8.09
C ASP A 271 23.05 -0.23 9.58
N HIS A 272 23.00 -1.22 10.48
CA HIS A 272 23.14 -1.01 11.91
C HIS A 272 24.51 -0.40 12.27
N VAL A 273 25.60 -1.00 11.78
CA VAL A 273 26.97 -0.50 12.01
C VAL A 273 27.15 0.90 11.41
N ARG A 274 26.58 1.16 10.23
CA ARG A 274 26.57 2.49 9.60
C ARG A 274 25.91 3.54 10.49
N LEU A 275 24.69 3.26 10.97
CA LEU A 275 23.95 4.17 11.84
C LEU A 275 24.71 4.45 13.14
N ALA A 276 25.32 3.42 13.73
CA ALA A 276 26.17 3.57 14.90
C ALA A 276 27.40 4.45 14.62
N ALA A 277 28.04 4.30 13.45
CA ALA A 277 29.20 5.08 13.05
C ALA A 277 28.90 6.57 12.79
N GLU A 278 27.78 6.87 12.15
CA GLU A 278 27.36 8.21 11.72
C GLU A 278 26.69 9.01 12.84
N HIS A 279 25.91 8.35 13.70
CA HIS A 279 25.03 9.01 14.66
C HIS A 279 25.27 8.62 16.12
N GLY A 280 26.27 7.76 16.39
CA GLY A 280 26.63 7.37 17.77
C GLY A 280 25.58 6.49 18.46
N ALA A 281 24.71 5.83 17.69
CA ALA A 281 23.59 5.02 18.19
C ALA A 281 23.99 3.62 18.73
N GLY A 282 25.27 3.37 19.02
CA GLY A 282 25.78 2.04 19.36
C GLY A 282 25.91 1.78 20.86
N VAL A 283 25.43 0.62 21.32
CA VAL A 283 25.83 0.00 22.59
C VAL A 283 27.22 -0.63 22.39
N LEU A 284 27.97 -0.77 23.49
CA LEU A 284 29.40 -1.09 23.55
C LEU A 284 29.96 -2.38 22.85
N PRO A 285 29.22 -3.37 22.29
CA PRO A 285 29.85 -4.49 21.58
C PRO A 285 30.37 -4.21 20.17
N GLU A 286 30.00 -3.09 19.51
CA GLU A 286 30.25 -2.90 18.07
C GLU A 286 31.42 -1.96 17.73
N ALA A 287 32.18 -1.51 18.71
CA ALA A 287 33.22 -0.48 18.52
C ALA A 287 34.24 -0.83 17.42
N CYS A 288 34.64 -2.10 17.30
CA CYS A 288 35.57 -2.56 16.26
C CYS A 288 34.94 -2.51 14.85
N ALA A 289 33.66 -2.90 14.73
CA ALA A 289 32.90 -2.84 13.48
C ALA A 289 32.66 -1.39 13.04
N VAL A 290 32.30 -0.52 13.98
CA VAL A 290 32.14 0.92 13.75
C VAL A 290 33.44 1.55 13.25
N GLU A 291 34.58 1.19 13.84
CA GLU A 291 35.88 1.73 13.40
C GLU A 291 36.27 1.19 12.01
N ALA A 292 35.97 -0.08 11.72
CA ALA A 292 36.18 -0.65 10.39
C ALA A 292 35.33 0.07 9.33
N TRP A 293 34.07 0.38 9.67
CA TRP A 293 33.17 1.17 8.84
C TRP A 293 33.69 2.59 8.62
N ARG A 294 34.20 3.27 9.65
CA ARG A 294 34.75 4.62 9.52
C ARG A 294 35.95 4.69 8.58
N HIS A 295 36.80 3.67 8.58
CA HIS A 295 37.95 3.62 7.69
C HIS A 295 37.59 3.18 6.26
N GLY A 296 36.61 2.30 6.08
CA GLY A 296 36.41 1.56 4.83
C GLY A 296 34.98 1.40 4.33
N GLY A 297 33.98 1.90 5.06
CA GLY A 297 32.57 1.61 4.82
C GLY A 297 32.26 0.12 4.86
N ALA A 298 31.37 -0.33 3.98
CA ALA A 298 30.97 -1.74 3.88
C ALA A 298 32.15 -2.68 3.55
N ASP A 299 33.10 -2.25 2.73
CA ASP A 299 34.28 -3.05 2.39
C ASP A 299 35.24 -3.20 3.58
N GLY A 300 35.37 -2.16 4.41
CA GLY A 300 36.12 -2.21 5.67
C GLY A 300 35.51 -3.19 6.67
N LEU A 301 34.18 -3.19 6.78
CA LEU A 301 33.46 -4.15 7.61
C LEU A 301 33.62 -5.59 7.07
N ASP A 302 33.51 -5.81 5.76
CA ASP A 302 33.76 -7.13 5.16
C ASP A 302 35.20 -7.60 5.39
N ALA A 303 36.20 -6.71 5.33
CA ALA A 303 37.58 -7.03 5.65
C ALA A 303 37.76 -7.43 7.13
N LEU A 304 36.97 -6.86 8.04
CA LEU A 304 36.95 -7.26 9.46
C LEU A 304 36.36 -8.68 9.63
N GLU A 305 35.25 -8.97 8.97
CA GLU A 305 34.39 -10.12 9.32
C GLU A 305 34.63 -11.34 8.42
N THR A 306 34.86 -11.13 7.12
CA THR A 306 34.79 -12.20 6.12
C THR A 306 36.17 -12.54 5.53
N PRO A 307 36.80 -13.66 5.93
CA PRO A 307 37.97 -14.16 5.23
C PRO A 307 37.59 -14.83 3.90
N TRP A 308 38.28 -14.49 2.83
CA TRP A 308 38.05 -15.04 1.48
C TRP A 308 39.36 -15.36 0.78
N ASN A 309 39.33 -16.13 -0.32
CA ASN A 309 40.51 -16.52 -1.08
C ASN A 309 40.68 -15.66 -2.34
N PRO A 310 41.61 -14.67 -2.35
CA PRO A 310 41.87 -13.85 -3.52
C PRO A 310 42.56 -14.62 -4.64
N PRO A 311 42.45 -14.16 -5.91
CA PRO A 311 43.21 -14.71 -7.01
C PRO A 311 44.72 -14.70 -6.69
N ALA A 312 45.40 -15.82 -6.91
CA ALA A 312 46.82 -15.97 -6.60
C ALA A 312 47.70 -14.90 -7.28
N ARG A 313 47.30 -14.44 -8.47
CA ARG A 313 47.98 -13.37 -9.21
C ARG A 313 47.98 -12.04 -8.45
N ASP A 314 46.90 -11.71 -7.77
CA ASP A 314 46.76 -10.43 -7.06
C ASP A 314 47.62 -10.43 -5.79
N LEU A 315 47.59 -11.54 -5.05
CA LEU A 315 48.46 -11.75 -3.89
C LEU A 315 49.95 -11.78 -4.29
N ALA A 316 50.30 -12.42 -5.41
CA ALA A 316 51.67 -12.45 -5.89
C ALA A 316 52.18 -11.05 -6.28
N ARG A 317 51.33 -10.24 -6.93
CA ARG A 317 51.66 -8.85 -7.26
C ARG A 317 51.87 -8.02 -6.00
N ALA A 318 50.91 -8.06 -5.08
CA ALA A 318 50.99 -7.33 -3.81
C ALA A 318 52.24 -7.74 -3.00
N ARG A 319 52.65 -9.01 -3.08
CA ARG A 319 53.83 -9.52 -2.37
C ARG A 319 55.11 -8.98 -2.98
N ALA A 320 55.20 -8.91 -4.31
CA ALA A 320 56.33 -8.31 -4.99
C ALA A 320 56.49 -6.81 -4.66
N HIS A 321 55.37 -6.07 -4.53
CA HIS A 321 55.39 -4.68 -4.06
C HIS A 321 55.93 -4.56 -2.63
N LEU A 322 55.51 -5.46 -1.74
CA LEU A 322 55.98 -5.50 -0.36
C LEU A 322 57.48 -5.81 -0.25
N GLU A 323 57.93 -6.81 -1.01
CA GLU A 323 59.34 -7.24 -1.05
C GLU A 323 60.25 -6.14 -1.63
N ALA A 324 59.76 -5.36 -2.61
CA ALA A 324 60.51 -4.23 -3.16
C ALA A 324 60.61 -3.04 -2.20
N ALA A 325 59.69 -2.90 -1.24
CA ALA A 325 59.68 -1.78 -0.29
C ALA A 325 60.61 -2.01 0.92
N TRP A 326 61.03 -3.24 1.18
CA TRP A 326 62.02 -3.55 2.20
C TRP A 326 63.42 -3.40 1.62
N GLU A 327 63.95 -2.17 1.62
CA GLU A 327 65.36 -1.89 1.32
C GLU A 327 66.25 -2.38 2.48
N ASP A 328 67.08 -3.38 2.21
CA ASP A 328 68.19 -3.93 3.03
C ASP A 328 67.88 -4.48 4.44
N ASP A 329 66.64 -4.41 4.93
CA ASP A 329 66.21 -5.04 6.18
C ASP A 329 65.65 -6.46 5.97
N VAL A 330 65.93 -7.38 6.90
CA VAL A 330 65.34 -8.73 6.90
C VAL A 330 63.83 -8.58 7.14
N PRO A 331 62.97 -8.99 6.18
CA PRO A 331 61.54 -8.79 6.33
C PRO A 331 60.99 -9.58 7.52
N PRO A 332 60.06 -9.00 8.31
CA PRO A 332 59.44 -9.72 9.42
C PRO A 332 58.76 -10.99 8.90
N ALA A 333 58.74 -12.04 9.73
CA ALA A 333 58.13 -13.31 9.36
C ALA A 333 56.65 -13.10 8.98
N LEU A 334 56.37 -13.21 7.68
CA LEU A 334 55.03 -13.06 7.12
C LEU A 334 54.27 -14.38 7.20
N VAL A 335 53.18 -14.39 7.94
CA VAL A 335 52.21 -15.50 7.92
C VAL A 335 51.02 -15.10 7.07
N ALA A 336 50.93 -15.68 5.87
CA ALA A 336 49.82 -15.48 4.94
C ALA A 336 48.76 -16.57 5.12
N TRP A 337 47.51 -16.18 5.35
CA TRP A 337 46.36 -17.06 5.35
C TRP A 337 45.21 -16.40 4.60
N ARG A 338 44.81 -16.98 3.46
CA ARG A 338 43.76 -16.45 2.59
C ARG A 338 44.05 -14.98 2.20
N ASN A 339 43.12 -14.06 2.48
CA ASN A 339 43.28 -12.62 2.28
C ASN A 339 43.95 -11.89 3.46
N ARG A 340 44.55 -12.57 4.44
CA ARG A 340 45.12 -11.96 5.65
C ARG A 340 46.62 -12.21 5.77
N TRP A 341 47.40 -11.15 5.89
CA TRP A 341 48.86 -11.16 6.02
C TRP A 341 49.25 -10.63 7.39
N THR A 342 49.90 -11.45 8.21
CA THR A 342 50.23 -11.10 9.60
C THR A 342 51.74 -10.91 9.76
N PHE A 343 52.11 -9.81 10.42
CA PHE A 343 53.48 -9.39 10.75
C PHE A 343 53.55 -9.06 12.24
N GLY A 344 53.82 -10.05 13.09
CA GLY A 344 53.78 -9.88 14.56
C GLY A 344 52.42 -9.36 15.04
N GLU A 345 52.39 -8.15 15.59
CA GLU A 345 51.19 -7.49 16.12
C GLU A 345 50.40 -6.68 15.06
N ARG A 346 50.79 -6.76 13.78
CA ARG A 346 50.09 -6.11 12.65
C ARG A 346 49.49 -7.14 11.71
N GLN A 347 48.36 -6.82 11.09
CA GLN A 347 47.74 -7.65 10.07
C GLN A 347 47.16 -6.78 8.96
N LEU A 348 47.52 -7.07 7.71
CA LEU A 348 46.90 -6.47 6.53
C LEU A 348 45.86 -7.43 5.96
N ARG A 349 44.69 -6.91 5.61
CA ARG A 349 43.60 -7.72 5.03
C ARG A 349 43.21 -7.19 3.67
N TYR A 350 43.21 -8.06 2.66
CA TYR A 350 42.83 -7.69 1.30
C TYR A 350 41.31 -7.74 1.13
N GLY A 351 40.73 -6.60 0.81
CA GLY A 351 39.31 -6.43 0.52
C GLY A 351 38.95 -6.84 -0.90
N ARG A 352 37.66 -7.07 -1.14
CA ARG A 352 37.11 -7.41 -2.47
C ARG A 352 37.11 -6.23 -3.43
N ASP A 353 37.25 -5.03 -2.89
CA ASP A 353 37.44 -3.75 -3.57
C ASP A 353 38.87 -3.52 -4.07
N GLY A 354 39.78 -4.46 -3.81
CA GLY A 354 41.18 -4.40 -4.25
C GLY A 354 42.07 -3.49 -3.40
N ARG A 355 41.66 -3.18 -2.17
CA ARG A 355 42.47 -2.42 -1.20
C ARG A 355 42.90 -3.29 -0.02
N TRP A 356 43.97 -2.86 0.65
CA TRP A 356 44.50 -3.45 1.88
C TRP A 356 44.05 -2.63 3.08
N TYR A 357 43.55 -3.32 4.09
CA TYR A 357 43.04 -2.74 5.32
C TYR A 357 44.01 -3.06 6.47
N PRO A 358 44.56 -2.06 7.18
CA PRO A 358 45.48 -2.27 8.27
C PRO A 358 44.76 -2.59 9.58
N PHE A 359 45.26 -3.60 10.30
CA PHE A 359 44.80 -3.99 11.62
C PHE A 359 45.99 -4.12 12.59
N THR A 360 45.77 -3.78 13.85
CA THR A 360 46.72 -3.98 14.96
C THR A 360 46.09 -4.85 16.03
N ARG A 361 46.89 -5.74 16.63
CA ARG A 361 46.42 -6.61 17.70
C ARG A 361 46.22 -5.81 19.00
N ARG A 362 45.04 -5.96 19.62
CA ARG A 362 44.71 -5.46 20.96
C ARG A 362 44.18 -6.62 21.79
N GLY A 363 45.00 -7.18 22.67
CA GLY A 363 44.67 -8.40 23.40
C GLY A 363 44.54 -9.61 22.47
N GLN A 364 43.35 -10.22 22.42
CA GLN A 364 43.05 -11.36 21.54
C GLN A 364 42.37 -10.96 20.22
N GLU A 365 42.12 -9.66 20.01
CA GLU A 365 41.35 -9.17 18.86
C GLU A 365 42.20 -8.32 17.91
N TRP A 366 41.79 -8.29 16.65
CA TRP A 366 42.38 -7.45 15.61
C TRP A 366 41.51 -6.21 15.42
N TRP A 367 42.11 -5.03 15.61
CA TRP A 367 41.43 -3.76 15.52
C TRP A 367 41.86 -2.98 14.28
N PRO A 368 40.93 -2.37 13.52
CA PRO A 368 41.26 -1.46 12.44
C PRO A 368 42.24 -0.37 12.92
N ALA A 369 43.24 -0.09 12.09
CA ALA A 369 44.36 0.78 12.47
C ALA A 369 44.53 2.01 11.55
N GLY A 370 43.63 2.21 10.59
CA GLY A 370 43.72 3.32 9.64
C GLY A 370 42.92 3.09 8.35
N PRO A 371 42.92 4.09 7.45
CA PRO A 371 42.29 3.98 6.14
C PRO A 371 42.96 2.91 5.26
N PRO A 372 42.24 2.36 4.27
CA PRO A 372 42.78 1.35 3.38
C PRO A 372 43.62 1.95 2.25
N GLU A 373 44.62 1.20 1.80
CA GLU A 373 45.52 1.59 0.71
C GLU A 373 45.55 0.55 -0.41
N ARG A 374 45.91 0.96 -1.63
CA ARG A 374 46.10 0.00 -2.73
C ARG A 374 47.41 -0.77 -2.61
N ASP A 375 48.45 -0.08 -2.15
CA ASP A 375 49.77 -0.68 -1.94
C ASP A 375 49.90 -1.13 -0.48
N PRO A 376 50.08 -2.43 -0.20
CA PRO A 376 50.27 -2.90 1.18
C PRO A 376 51.52 -2.33 1.84
N ALA A 377 52.55 -1.93 1.08
CA ALA A 377 53.77 -1.35 1.63
C ALA A 377 53.53 0.00 2.31
N ALA A 378 52.59 0.80 1.79
CA ALA A 378 52.22 2.10 2.35
C ALA A 378 51.58 2.00 3.76
N LEU A 379 51.18 0.79 4.17
CA LEU A 379 50.56 0.52 5.48
C LEU A 379 51.56 -0.03 6.51
N LEU A 380 52.82 -0.22 6.11
CA LEU A 380 53.88 -0.76 6.97
C LEU A 380 54.85 0.31 7.51
N THR A 381 54.93 1.46 6.85
CA THR A 381 55.57 2.68 7.38
C THR A 381 54.72 3.27 8.49
#